data_AF-A0A7Y7HSL1-F1
#
_entry.id   AF-A0A7Y7HSL1-F1
#
_cell.length_a   1.000
_cell.length_b   1.000
_cell.length_c   1.000
_cell.angle_alpha   90.00
_cell.angle_beta   90.00
_cell.angle_gamma   90.00
#
_symmetry.space_group_name_H-M   'P 1'
#
loop_
_entity.id
_entity.type
_entity.pdbx_description
1 polymer ?
#
loop_
_entity_poly.entity_id
_entity_poly.type
_entity_poly.pdbx_seq_one_letter_code
_entity_poly.pdbx_strand_id
1 'polypeptide(L)'
;MILERLIDDIYSAATQVGGMRAAMRAVGKAVGADSSFLFSSHSPDSPDAILLGVDMAQEQVDRFSGHWCREDIWAIEAGRRQLMRRGTVIIGTELVSEREQFSSRFHNEFGIGAGMHRMLGSVIADGAGHGGLPFTNLCWYRGAGEADFNPDEKRLLCQVLPHLERLLSIQFALQARRCGGAALMLKRDGTVLHHDPQAGPMRIVGGKLVQLGEDSSPSVADALRMAASGGRSTSCSASAAATACGGPCCRRARRISRATLAPAPRRPSR
;
A
#
# COMPACT_ATOMS: atom_id res chain seq x y z
N MET A 1 -21.69 -13.22 19.25
CA MET A 1 -22.46 -12.54 18.19
C MET A 1 -21.74 -11.36 17.54
N ILE A 2 -21.45 -10.23 18.22
CA ILE A 2 -20.78 -9.08 17.55
C ILE A 2 -19.34 -9.41 17.12
N LEU A 3 -18.55 -10.03 18.00
CA LEU A 3 -17.15 -10.37 17.72
C LEU A 3 -16.99 -11.38 16.56
N GLU A 4 -17.74 -12.48 16.58
CA GLU A 4 -17.66 -13.53 15.54
C GLU A 4 -17.98 -12.96 14.16
N ARG A 5 -19.08 -12.20 14.05
CA ARG A 5 -19.45 -11.54 12.80
C ARG A 5 -18.37 -10.58 12.32
N LEU A 6 -17.77 -9.81 13.23
CA LEU A 6 -16.69 -8.88 12.88
C LEU A 6 -15.45 -9.62 12.37
N ILE A 7 -15.13 -10.78 12.95
CA ILE A 7 -14.04 -11.65 12.48
C ILE A 7 -14.35 -12.18 11.07
N ASP A 8 -15.58 -12.63 10.83
CA ASP A 8 -16.02 -13.10 9.50
C ASP A 8 -15.95 -11.99 8.45
N ASP A 9 -16.33 -10.77 8.80
CA ASP A 9 -16.24 -9.59 7.94
C ASP A 9 -14.77 -9.26 7.60
N ILE A 10 -13.86 -9.34 8.58
CA ILE A 10 -12.42 -9.15 8.38
C ILE A 10 -11.87 -10.20 7.39
N TYR A 11 -12.18 -11.48 7.58
CA TYR A 11 -11.66 -12.52 6.69
C TYR A 11 -12.27 -12.47 5.29
N SER A 12 -13.56 -12.14 5.18
CA SER A 12 -14.21 -11.93 3.88
C SER A 12 -13.56 -10.81 3.08
N ALA A 13 -13.01 -9.80 3.77
CA ALA A 13 -12.29 -8.69 3.15
C ALA A 13 -10.85 -9.04 2.72
N ALA A 14 -10.24 -10.10 3.26
CA ALA A 14 -8.81 -10.37 3.08
C ALA A 14 -8.36 -10.56 1.62
N THR A 15 -9.23 -11.07 0.75
CA THR A 15 -8.93 -11.29 -0.67
C THR A 15 -9.45 -10.20 -1.61
N GLN A 16 -10.20 -9.22 -1.08
CA GLN A 16 -10.87 -8.18 -1.86
C GLN A 16 -9.96 -6.98 -2.09
N VAL A 17 -10.07 -6.36 -3.25
CA VAL A 17 -9.45 -5.05 -3.50
C VAL A 17 -10.09 -4.04 -2.55
N GLY A 18 -9.27 -3.32 -1.79
CA GLY A 18 -9.76 -2.38 -0.78
C GLY A 18 -10.28 -3.03 0.51
N GLY A 19 -10.08 -4.34 0.70
CA GLY A 19 -10.58 -5.06 1.87
C GLY A 19 -10.10 -4.51 3.22
N MET A 20 -8.88 -3.96 3.29
CA MET A 20 -8.39 -3.34 4.53
C MET A 20 -9.25 -2.12 4.92
N ARG A 21 -9.67 -1.29 3.95
CA ARG A 21 -10.55 -0.15 4.23
C ARG A 21 -11.90 -0.61 4.77
N ALA A 22 -12.47 -1.67 4.18
CA ALA A 22 -13.74 -2.23 4.63
C ALA A 22 -13.66 -2.78 6.06
N ALA A 23 -12.60 -3.55 6.36
CA ALA A 23 -12.34 -4.08 7.70
C ALA A 23 -12.13 -2.96 8.73
N MET A 24 -11.32 -1.94 8.40
CA MET A 24 -11.11 -0.77 9.25
C MET A 24 -12.43 -0.06 9.58
N ARG A 25 -13.32 0.13 8.60
CA ARG A 25 -14.63 0.75 8.83
C ARG A 25 -15.53 -0.12 9.71
N ALA A 26 -15.55 -1.43 9.49
CA ALA A 26 -16.34 -2.36 10.30
C ALA A 26 -15.87 -2.37 11.77
N VAL A 27 -14.57 -2.43 12.00
CA VAL A 27 -13.97 -2.35 13.35
C VAL A 27 -14.21 -0.97 13.96
N GLY A 28 -14.01 0.11 13.20
CA GLY A 28 -14.27 1.48 13.65
C GLY A 28 -15.69 1.65 14.16
N LYS A 29 -16.69 1.17 13.42
CA LYS A 29 -18.09 1.18 13.86
C LYS A 29 -18.30 0.38 15.15
N ALA A 30 -17.63 -0.77 15.30
CA ALA A 30 -17.78 -1.64 16.46
C ALA A 30 -17.16 -1.04 17.75
N VAL A 31 -16.10 -0.25 17.62
CA VAL A 31 -15.48 0.48 18.75
C VAL A 31 -15.98 1.93 18.88
N GLY A 32 -16.95 2.34 18.08
CA GLY A 32 -17.52 3.69 18.09
C GLY A 32 -16.54 4.78 17.66
N ALA A 33 -15.67 4.52 16.69
CA ALA A 33 -14.76 5.50 16.11
C ALA A 33 -15.36 6.19 14.87
N ASP A 34 -15.05 7.47 14.70
CA ASP A 34 -15.47 8.28 13.55
C ASP A 34 -14.55 8.07 12.34
N SER A 35 -13.26 7.85 12.61
CA SER A 35 -12.25 7.64 11.57
C SER A 35 -11.16 6.68 12.04
N SER A 36 -10.38 6.19 11.08
CA SER A 36 -9.21 5.37 11.39
C SER A 36 -8.07 5.63 10.43
N PHE A 37 -6.86 5.38 10.91
CA PHE A 37 -5.64 5.68 10.18
C PHE A 37 -4.60 4.60 10.39
N LEU A 38 -4.29 3.89 9.30
CA LEU A 38 -3.21 2.92 9.25
C LEU A 38 -2.00 3.58 8.62
N PHE A 39 -0.85 3.43 9.26
CA PHE A 39 0.40 3.90 8.68
C PHE A 39 1.56 3.00 9.05
N SER A 40 2.43 2.70 8.08
CA SER A 40 3.61 1.88 8.27
C SER A 40 4.89 2.68 8.08
N SER A 41 5.78 2.63 9.08
CA SER A 41 7.06 3.35 9.14
C SER A 41 6.96 4.89 9.16
N HIS A 42 7.82 5.51 9.98
CA HIS A 42 8.02 6.97 10.05
C HIS A 42 9.24 7.43 9.23
N SER A 43 9.76 6.59 8.32
CA SER A 43 10.95 6.93 7.53
C SER A 43 10.56 7.66 6.23
N PRO A 44 11.05 8.89 6.01
CA PRO A 44 10.92 9.56 4.71
C PRO A 44 11.68 8.85 3.59
N ASP A 45 12.53 7.87 3.91
CA ASP A 45 13.34 7.10 2.96
C ASP A 45 12.67 5.79 2.52
N SER A 46 11.46 5.52 3.02
CA SER A 46 10.70 4.30 2.70
C SER A 46 9.47 4.63 1.83
N PRO A 47 9.63 4.70 0.49
CA PRO A 47 8.52 5.02 -0.42
C PRO A 47 7.38 3.99 -0.40
N ASP A 48 7.64 2.81 0.16
CA ASP A 48 6.66 1.73 0.31
C ASP A 48 5.85 1.82 1.63
N ALA A 49 5.96 2.94 2.36
CA ALA A 49 5.13 3.22 3.53
C ALA A 49 3.64 3.22 3.16
N ILE A 50 2.88 2.30 3.74
CA ILE A 50 1.43 2.28 3.65
C ILE A 50 0.92 3.46 4.47
N LEU A 51 0.16 4.36 3.86
CA LEU A 51 -0.66 5.34 4.57
C LEU A 51 -2.10 5.23 4.08
N LEU A 52 -3.02 5.03 5.03
CA LEU A 52 -4.39 4.70 4.72
C LEU A 52 -5.35 5.32 5.74
N GLY A 53 -5.98 6.43 5.35
CA GLY A 53 -7.11 7.01 6.06
C GLY A 53 -8.44 6.40 5.62
N VAL A 54 -9.30 6.08 6.59
CA VAL A 54 -10.70 5.70 6.39
C VAL A 54 -11.57 6.69 7.14
N ASP A 55 -12.54 7.25 6.41
CA ASP A 55 -13.45 8.30 6.90
C ASP A 55 -12.67 9.56 7.39
N MET A 56 -11.56 9.83 6.69
CA MET A 56 -10.68 10.99 6.89
C MET A 56 -10.44 11.68 5.55
N ALA A 57 -10.40 13.01 5.53
CA ALA A 57 -10.11 13.76 4.31
C ALA A 57 -8.67 13.49 3.84
N GLN A 58 -8.49 13.29 2.53
CA GLN A 58 -7.17 12.98 1.95
C GLN A 58 -6.14 14.07 2.25
N GLU A 59 -6.55 15.35 2.27
CA GLU A 59 -5.68 16.46 2.67
C GLU A 59 -5.08 16.27 4.06
N GLN A 60 -5.82 15.71 5.03
CA GLN A 60 -5.30 15.48 6.38
C GLN A 60 -4.29 14.32 6.40
N VAL A 61 -4.52 13.29 5.58
CA VAL A 61 -3.56 12.19 5.39
C VAL A 61 -2.24 12.73 4.81
N ASP A 62 -2.34 13.60 3.79
CA ASP A 62 -1.18 14.19 3.12
C ASP A 62 -0.42 15.11 4.08
N ARG A 63 -1.12 16.00 4.80
CA ARG A 63 -0.53 16.87 5.85
C ARG A 63 0.16 16.06 6.94
N PHE A 64 -0.43 14.95 7.37
CA PHE A 64 0.20 14.06 8.34
C PHE A 64 1.51 13.50 7.81
N SER A 65 1.48 12.92 6.61
CA SER A 65 2.66 12.31 5.99
C SER A 65 3.82 13.30 5.78
N GLY A 66 3.50 14.53 5.37
CA GLY A 66 4.51 15.53 5.02
C GLY A 66 5.13 16.24 6.22
N HIS A 67 4.40 16.35 7.33
CA HIS A 67 4.84 17.15 8.48
C HIS A 67 4.47 16.51 9.83
N TRP A 68 3.18 16.26 10.09
CA TRP A 68 2.71 15.99 11.45
C TRP A 68 3.11 14.63 12.02
N CYS A 69 3.51 13.67 11.19
CA CYS A 69 4.03 12.38 11.65
C CYS A 69 5.24 12.51 12.58
N ARG A 70 6.02 13.60 12.47
CA ARG A 70 7.19 13.89 13.32
C ARG A 70 6.84 14.53 14.66
N GLU A 71 5.64 15.08 14.76
CA GLU A 71 5.13 15.78 15.95
C GLU A 71 3.98 15.00 16.62
N ASP A 72 3.69 13.77 16.17
CA ASP A 72 2.67 12.91 16.77
C ASP A 72 3.05 12.57 18.23
N ILE A 73 2.39 13.27 19.15
CA ILE A 73 2.62 13.17 20.59
C ILE A 73 2.39 11.76 21.13
N TRP A 74 1.45 11.01 20.55
CA TRP A 74 1.17 9.65 20.99
C TRP A 74 2.25 8.70 20.51
N ALA A 75 2.71 8.86 19.26
CA ALA A 75 3.80 8.06 18.73
C ALA A 75 5.12 8.32 19.48
N ILE A 76 5.43 9.59 19.76
CA ILE A 76 6.61 9.97 20.54
C ILE A 76 6.57 9.33 21.94
N GLU A 77 5.44 9.45 22.64
CA GLU A 77 5.31 8.94 24.00
C GLU A 77 5.28 7.40 24.07
N ALA A 78 4.59 6.74 23.13
CA ALA A 78 4.63 5.29 23.02
C ALA A 78 6.04 4.77 22.70
N GLY A 79 6.81 5.47 21.87
CA GLY A 79 8.22 5.19 21.63
C GLY A 79 9.05 5.29 22.91
N ARG A 80 8.91 6.42 23.64
CA ARG A 80 9.61 6.66 24.91
C ARG A 80 9.31 5.58 25.96
N ARG A 81 8.07 5.07 26.00
CA ARG A 81 7.63 4.02 26.93
C ARG A 81 7.87 2.58 26.43
N GLN A 82 8.51 2.40 25.27
CA GLN A 82 8.75 1.08 24.65
C GLN A 82 7.45 0.29 24.40
N LEU A 83 6.38 1.01 24.03
CA LEU A 83 5.06 0.46 23.71
C LEU A 83 4.87 0.23 22.21
N MET A 84 5.83 0.62 21.38
CA MET A 84 5.90 0.35 19.94
C MET A 84 6.26 -1.11 19.64
N ARG A 85 5.45 -2.04 20.13
CA ARG A 85 5.62 -3.49 20.01
C ARG A 85 4.32 -4.15 19.62
N ARG A 86 4.39 -5.24 18.85
CA ARG A 86 3.22 -5.94 18.32
C ARG A 86 2.21 -6.29 19.42
N GLY A 87 0.92 -6.10 19.12
CA GLY A 87 -0.17 -6.46 20.01
C GLY A 87 -0.48 -5.41 21.08
N THR A 88 0.29 -4.32 21.15
CA THR A 88 -0.08 -3.16 21.99
C THR A 88 -1.42 -2.61 21.51
N VAL A 89 -2.32 -2.40 22.46
CA VAL A 89 -3.54 -1.61 22.31
C VAL A 89 -3.63 -0.64 23.47
N ILE A 90 -3.88 0.64 23.19
CA ILE A 90 -3.81 1.69 24.21
C ILE A 90 -4.80 2.82 23.94
N ILE A 91 -5.43 3.32 25.00
CA ILE A 91 -6.26 4.53 24.94
C ILE A 91 -5.33 5.75 25.04
N GLY A 92 -5.57 6.78 24.25
CA GLY A 92 -4.68 7.94 24.11
C GLY A 92 -4.37 8.63 25.44
N THR A 93 -5.36 8.71 26.35
CA THR A 93 -5.20 9.30 27.68
C THR A 93 -4.35 8.46 28.64
N GLU A 94 -4.15 7.17 28.36
CA GLU A 94 -3.18 6.34 29.08
C GLU A 94 -1.73 6.68 28.69
N LEU A 95 -1.52 7.23 27.47
CA LEU A 95 -0.22 7.69 26.99
C LEU A 95 0.03 9.15 27.37
N VAL A 96 -0.84 10.05 26.92
CA VAL A 96 -0.68 11.50 27.02
C VAL A 96 -1.88 12.05 27.76
N SER A 97 -1.67 12.81 28.84
CA SER A 97 -2.79 13.38 29.58
C SER A 97 -3.58 14.35 28.70
N GLU A 98 -4.88 14.55 28.98
CA GLU A 98 -5.70 15.51 28.22
C GLU A 98 -5.09 16.91 28.21
N ARG A 99 -4.51 17.33 29.34
CA ARG A 99 -3.84 18.62 29.48
C ARG A 99 -2.67 18.73 28.50
N GLU A 100 -1.81 17.72 28.43
CA GLU A 100 -0.67 17.71 27.52
C GLU A 100 -1.15 17.71 26.06
N GLN A 101 -2.12 16.87 25.75
CA GLN A 101 -2.72 16.79 24.42
C GLN A 101 -3.26 18.16 23.98
N PHE A 102 -4.12 18.79 24.78
CA PHE A 102 -4.75 20.07 24.43
C PHE A 102 -3.78 21.24 24.44
N SER A 103 -2.65 21.13 25.14
CA SER A 103 -1.56 22.10 25.06
C SER A 103 -0.62 21.90 23.87
N SER A 104 -0.69 20.74 23.20
CA SER A 104 0.26 20.39 22.15
C SER A 104 -0.03 21.14 20.84
N ARG A 105 1.05 21.46 20.11
CA ARG A 105 0.95 22.04 18.77
C ARG A 105 0.28 21.08 17.78
N PHE A 106 0.66 19.80 17.83
CA PHE A 106 0.05 18.74 17.03
C PHE A 106 -1.48 18.73 17.14
N HIS A 107 -2.02 18.81 18.36
CA HIS A 107 -3.48 18.81 18.54
C HIS A 107 -4.12 20.09 17.99
N ASN A 108 -3.57 21.26 18.36
CA ASN A 108 -4.19 22.55 18.06
C ASN A 108 -4.11 22.93 16.57
N GLU A 109 -3.03 22.59 15.87
CA GLU A 109 -2.81 22.99 14.47
C GLU A 109 -3.22 21.91 13.45
N PHE A 110 -3.38 20.66 13.89
CA PHE A 110 -3.72 19.52 13.03
C PHE A 110 -4.83 18.64 13.60
N GLY A 111 -4.66 18.13 14.82
CA GLY A 111 -5.55 17.12 15.41
C GLY A 111 -7.02 17.51 15.41
N ILE A 112 -7.34 18.78 15.71
CA ILE A 112 -8.73 19.29 15.69
C ILE A 112 -9.33 19.17 14.28
N GLY A 113 -8.63 19.65 13.25
CA GLY A 113 -9.12 19.63 11.86
C GLY A 113 -9.18 18.22 11.27
N ALA A 114 -8.36 17.30 11.78
CA ALA A 114 -8.35 15.89 11.39
C ALA A 114 -9.35 15.02 12.17
N GLY A 115 -10.07 15.58 13.15
CA GLY A 115 -10.99 14.82 14.01
C GLY A 115 -10.26 13.86 14.97
N MET A 116 -9.00 14.12 15.28
CA MET A 116 -8.14 13.31 16.16
C MET A 116 -8.18 13.86 17.60
N HIS A 117 -9.36 13.79 18.24
CA HIS A 117 -9.54 14.31 19.60
C HIS A 117 -9.44 13.22 20.66
N ARG A 118 -10.03 12.05 20.44
CA ARG A 118 -9.79 10.85 21.24
C ARG A 118 -9.11 9.82 20.38
N MET A 119 -8.23 9.03 20.96
CA MET A 119 -7.44 8.05 20.21
C MET A 119 -7.50 6.70 20.91
N LEU A 120 -7.76 5.65 20.13
CA LEU A 120 -7.49 4.28 20.48
C LEU A 120 -6.42 3.79 19.49
N GLY A 121 -5.29 3.32 20.00
CA GLY A 121 -4.10 3.06 19.20
C GLY A 121 -3.71 1.61 19.27
N SER A 122 -3.15 1.09 18.18
CA SER A 122 -2.62 -0.26 18.14
C SER A 122 -1.37 -0.40 17.28
N VAL A 123 -0.55 -1.37 17.63
CA VAL A 123 0.60 -1.82 16.83
C VAL A 123 0.27 -3.19 16.23
N ILE A 124 -0.02 -3.20 14.93
CA ILE A 124 -0.34 -4.43 14.18
C ILE A 124 0.91 -5.25 13.93
N ALA A 125 2.00 -4.58 13.54
CA ALA A 125 3.27 -5.20 13.25
C ALA A 125 4.41 -4.32 13.77
N ASP A 126 5.45 -4.94 14.35
CA ASP A 126 6.62 -4.25 14.87
C ASP A 126 7.84 -4.31 13.93
N GLY A 127 7.68 -4.89 12.74
CA GLY A 127 8.76 -5.07 11.77
C GLY A 127 9.71 -6.25 12.06
N ALA A 128 9.56 -6.94 13.19
CA ALA A 128 10.41 -8.08 13.58
C ALA A 128 9.79 -9.45 13.27
N GLY A 129 8.56 -9.47 12.74
CA GLY A 129 7.74 -10.67 12.54
C GLY A 129 8.06 -11.51 11.29
N HIS A 130 7.63 -12.78 11.34
CA HIS A 130 7.68 -13.71 10.22
C HIS A 130 6.55 -13.38 9.24
N GLY A 131 6.85 -12.59 8.20
CA GLY A 131 5.86 -12.12 7.24
C GLY A 131 6.27 -10.87 6.46
N GLY A 132 7.37 -10.23 6.86
CA GLY A 132 7.92 -9.08 6.13
C GLY A 132 7.06 -7.82 6.21
N LEU A 133 6.05 -7.79 7.09
CA LEU A 133 5.27 -6.59 7.32
C LEU A 133 6.17 -5.52 7.95
N PRO A 134 6.22 -4.29 7.39
CA PRO A 134 6.90 -3.18 8.04
C PRO A 134 6.23 -2.87 9.39
N PHE A 135 6.95 -2.14 10.25
CA PHE A 135 6.35 -1.56 11.45
C PHE A 135 5.06 -0.81 11.07
N THR A 136 3.91 -1.23 11.58
CA THR A 136 2.59 -0.74 11.16
C THR A 136 1.72 -0.47 12.37
N ASN A 137 1.28 0.78 12.48
CA ASN A 137 0.30 1.22 13.45
C ASN A 137 -1.08 1.35 12.80
N LEU A 138 -2.11 1.15 13.62
CA LEU A 138 -3.48 1.47 13.27
C LEU A 138 -4.12 2.17 14.46
N CYS A 139 -4.63 3.38 14.20
CA CYS A 139 -5.28 4.22 15.18
C CYS A 139 -6.73 4.47 14.78
N TRP A 140 -7.60 4.62 15.78
CA TRP A 140 -9.01 4.98 15.65
C TRP A 140 -9.26 6.25 16.42
N TYR A 141 -10.09 7.13 15.86
CA TYR A 141 -10.31 8.45 16.43
C TYR A 141 -11.77 8.77 16.64
N ARG A 142 -12.05 9.59 17.67
CA ARG A 142 -13.31 10.32 17.83
C ARG A 142 -13.07 11.81 17.79
N GLY A 143 -14.06 12.54 17.28
CA GLY A 143 -14.10 13.99 17.21
C GLY A 143 -14.21 14.68 18.57
N ALA A 144 -14.20 16.01 18.53
CA ALA A 144 -14.38 16.83 19.72
C ALA A 144 -15.79 16.68 20.29
N GLY A 145 -15.91 16.70 21.62
CA GLY A 145 -17.19 16.54 22.34
C GLY A 145 -17.57 15.09 22.62
N GLU A 146 -16.89 14.12 22.01
CA GLU A 146 -17.09 12.70 22.28
C GLU A 146 -16.35 12.25 23.55
N ALA A 147 -16.93 11.26 24.22
CA ALA A 147 -16.30 10.59 25.34
C ALA A 147 -15.04 9.83 24.88
N ASP A 148 -14.05 9.72 25.77
CA ASP A 148 -12.88 8.90 25.50
C ASP A 148 -13.26 7.42 25.31
N PHE A 149 -12.36 6.65 24.69
CA PHE A 149 -12.55 5.21 24.56
C PHE A 149 -12.55 4.55 25.94
N ASN A 150 -13.34 3.49 26.08
CA ASN A 150 -13.50 2.78 27.35
C ASN A 150 -12.80 1.40 27.35
N PRO A 151 -12.67 0.75 28.53
CA PRO A 151 -12.00 -0.55 28.63
C PRO A 151 -12.64 -1.68 27.82
N ASP A 152 -13.94 -1.63 27.55
CA ASP A 152 -14.63 -2.67 26.78
C ASP A 152 -14.34 -2.54 25.29
N GLU A 153 -14.27 -1.32 24.77
CA GLU A 153 -13.84 -1.02 23.39
C GLU A 153 -12.37 -1.40 23.17
N LYS A 154 -11.51 -1.07 24.14
CA LYS A 154 -10.10 -1.52 24.14
C LYS A 154 -10.02 -3.04 24.12
N ARG A 155 -10.82 -3.74 24.93
CA ARG A 155 -10.85 -5.21 24.99
C ARG A 155 -11.32 -5.81 23.67
N LEU A 156 -12.37 -5.26 23.06
CA LEU A 156 -12.84 -5.67 21.74
C LEU A 156 -11.73 -5.51 20.71
N LEU A 157 -11.03 -4.37 20.73
CA LEU A 157 -9.92 -4.15 19.82
C LEU A 157 -8.78 -5.16 20.02
N CYS A 158 -8.41 -5.46 21.26
CA CYS A 158 -7.42 -6.51 21.57
C CYS A 158 -7.82 -7.87 20.97
N GLN A 159 -9.12 -8.20 20.95
CA GLN A 159 -9.61 -9.47 20.40
C GLN A 159 -9.57 -9.49 18.87
N VAL A 160 -9.80 -8.35 18.20
CA VAL A 160 -9.81 -8.30 16.72
C VAL A 160 -8.45 -8.01 16.10
N LEU A 161 -7.50 -7.44 16.85
CA LEU A 161 -6.19 -7.03 16.34
C LEU A 161 -5.41 -8.16 15.64
N PRO A 162 -5.35 -9.40 16.18
CA PRO A 162 -4.67 -10.51 15.48
C PRO A 162 -5.29 -10.85 14.13
N HIS A 163 -6.60 -10.62 13.97
CA HIS A 163 -7.30 -10.86 12.71
C HIS A 163 -7.02 -9.76 11.68
N LEU A 164 -6.86 -8.51 12.12
CA LEU A 164 -6.39 -7.40 11.27
C LEU A 164 -4.93 -7.61 10.82
N GLU A 165 -4.04 -8.07 11.70
CA GLU A 165 -2.67 -8.47 11.35
C GLU A 165 -2.68 -9.56 10.27
N ARG A 166 -3.54 -10.57 10.44
CA ARG A 166 -3.66 -11.66 9.47
C ARG A 166 -4.20 -11.18 8.13
N LEU A 167 -5.22 -10.33 8.12
CA LEU A 167 -5.74 -9.71 6.90
C LEU A 167 -4.62 -8.95 6.18
N LEU A 168 -3.90 -8.07 6.89
CA LEU A 168 -2.83 -7.26 6.31
C LEU A 168 -1.72 -8.14 5.73
N SER A 169 -1.33 -9.21 6.45
CA SER A 169 -0.36 -10.19 5.98
C SER A 169 -0.80 -10.89 4.69
N ILE A 170 -2.07 -11.29 4.60
CA ILE A 170 -2.63 -11.90 3.38
C ILE A 170 -2.58 -10.91 2.22
N GLN A 171 -3.00 -9.66 2.44
CA GLN A 171 -2.98 -8.64 1.40
C GLN A 171 -1.56 -8.31 0.95
N PHE A 172 -0.60 -8.24 1.88
CA PHE A 172 0.80 -8.01 1.56
C PHE A 172 1.38 -9.18 0.75
N ALA A 173 1.08 -10.43 1.13
CA ALA A 173 1.50 -11.61 0.38
C ALA A 173 0.85 -11.68 -1.02
N LEU A 174 -0.44 -11.35 -1.13
CA LEU A 174 -1.13 -11.27 -2.43
C LEU A 174 -0.56 -10.16 -3.30
N GLN A 175 -0.25 -8.99 -2.72
CA GLN A 175 0.39 -7.89 -3.42
C GLN A 175 1.80 -8.28 -3.87
N ALA A 176 2.59 -8.93 -3.02
CA ALA A 176 3.91 -9.45 -3.37
C ALA A 176 3.83 -10.48 -4.51
N ARG A 177 2.78 -11.29 -4.59
CA ARG A 177 2.55 -12.21 -5.72
C ARG A 177 2.04 -11.52 -6.99
N ARG A 178 1.31 -10.41 -6.85
CA ARG A 178 0.79 -9.60 -7.97
C ARG A 178 1.85 -8.68 -8.57
N CYS A 179 2.69 -8.10 -7.72
CA CYS A 179 3.85 -7.29 -8.09
C CYS A 179 5.07 -8.17 -8.39
N GLY A 180 5.15 -9.35 -7.79
CA GLY A 180 6.10 -10.41 -8.08
C GLY A 180 5.73 -11.18 -9.35
N GLY A 181 5.62 -10.45 -10.47
CA GLY A 181 6.25 -10.98 -11.67
C GLY A 181 7.72 -11.18 -11.32
N ALA A 182 8.26 -12.35 -11.61
CA ALA A 182 9.58 -12.71 -11.15
C ALA A 182 10.65 -11.70 -11.57
N ALA A 183 11.50 -11.31 -10.62
CA ALA A 183 12.48 -10.27 -10.82
C ALA A 183 13.81 -10.83 -11.34
N LEU A 184 14.44 -10.08 -12.24
CA LEU A 184 15.76 -10.35 -12.79
C LEU A 184 16.65 -9.11 -12.62
N MET A 185 17.83 -9.27 -12.01
CA MET A 185 18.83 -8.21 -11.87
C MET A 185 19.97 -8.41 -12.85
N LEU A 186 20.30 -7.35 -13.61
CA LEU A 186 21.33 -7.35 -14.64
C LEU A 186 22.41 -6.29 -14.35
N LYS A 187 23.67 -6.61 -14.63
CA LYS A 187 24.72 -5.60 -14.86
C LYS A 187 24.46 -4.85 -16.17
N ARG A 188 25.10 -3.68 -16.31
CA ARG A 188 25.10 -2.88 -17.55
C ARG A 188 25.48 -3.68 -18.81
N ASP A 189 26.29 -4.73 -18.65
CA ASP A 189 26.76 -5.58 -19.74
C ASP A 189 25.85 -6.81 -20.02
N GLY A 190 24.70 -6.89 -19.34
CA GLY A 190 23.71 -7.96 -19.47
C GLY A 190 23.98 -9.20 -18.60
N THR A 191 25.00 -9.17 -17.74
CA THR A 191 25.30 -10.27 -16.82
C THR A 191 24.22 -10.37 -15.74
N VAL A 192 23.65 -11.55 -15.55
CA VAL A 192 22.66 -11.82 -14.50
C VAL A 192 23.37 -11.85 -13.16
N LEU A 193 22.94 -10.97 -12.25
CA LEU A 193 23.44 -10.91 -10.88
C LEU A 193 22.57 -11.74 -9.94
N HIS A 194 21.27 -11.72 -10.19
CA HIS A 194 20.28 -12.39 -9.38
C HIS A 194 19.04 -12.64 -10.23
N HIS A 195 18.42 -13.79 -10.05
CA HIS A 195 17.10 -14.08 -10.58
C HIS A 195 16.28 -14.78 -9.51
N ASP A 196 14.98 -14.48 -9.49
CA ASP A 196 14.03 -15.23 -8.69
C ASP A 196 13.94 -16.69 -9.21
N PRO A 197 14.01 -17.72 -8.35
CA PRO A 197 13.79 -19.11 -8.75
C PRO A 197 12.39 -19.36 -9.34
N GLN A 198 11.41 -18.52 -8.99
CA GLN A 198 10.06 -18.56 -9.54
C GLN A 198 9.94 -17.80 -10.87
N ALA A 199 11.05 -17.29 -11.40
CA ALA A 199 11.07 -16.72 -12.74
C ALA A 199 10.68 -17.74 -13.79
N GLY A 200 9.81 -17.28 -14.69
CA GLY A 200 9.48 -18.00 -15.91
C GLY A 200 10.75 -18.39 -16.67
N PRO A 201 10.64 -19.33 -17.63
CA PRO A 201 11.78 -19.93 -18.28
C PRO A 201 12.71 -18.85 -18.85
N MET A 202 13.98 -18.87 -18.45
CA MET A 202 15.00 -17.97 -18.96
C MET A 202 16.24 -18.74 -19.42
N ARG A 203 16.96 -18.18 -20.38
CA ARG A 203 18.22 -18.76 -20.86
C ARG A 203 19.38 -17.84 -20.55
N ILE A 204 20.33 -18.35 -19.79
CA ILE A 204 21.58 -17.67 -19.44
C ILE A 204 22.73 -18.40 -20.13
N VAL A 205 23.56 -17.67 -20.87
CA VAL A 205 24.75 -18.22 -21.55
C VAL A 205 25.96 -17.41 -21.13
N GLY A 206 26.97 -18.06 -20.57
CA GLY A 206 28.17 -17.36 -20.06
C GLY A 206 27.85 -16.30 -19.00
N GLY A 207 26.81 -16.52 -18.19
CA GLY A 207 26.35 -15.57 -17.18
C GLY A 207 25.49 -14.41 -17.70
N LYS A 208 25.22 -14.32 -19.00
CA LYS A 208 24.40 -13.25 -19.60
C LYS A 208 22.99 -13.68 -19.94
N LEU A 209 22.03 -12.79 -19.77
CA LEU A 209 20.65 -13.03 -20.19
C LEU A 209 20.55 -13.06 -21.72
N VAL A 210 20.05 -14.17 -22.26
CA VAL A 210 19.86 -14.37 -23.71
C VAL A 210 18.37 -14.52 -24.06
N GLN A 211 17.56 -15.05 -23.15
CA GLN A 211 16.13 -15.29 -23.40
C GLN A 211 15.31 -15.16 -22.13
N LEU A 212 14.12 -14.59 -22.26
CA LEU A 212 13.04 -14.62 -21.28
C LEU A 212 11.85 -15.38 -21.88
N GLY A 213 11.00 -15.96 -21.04
CA GLY A 213 9.80 -16.67 -21.46
C GLY A 213 8.81 -15.74 -22.19
N GLU A 214 7.94 -16.31 -23.03
CA GLU A 214 7.02 -15.53 -23.88
C GLU A 214 6.09 -14.59 -23.08
N ASP A 215 5.79 -14.94 -21.83
CA ASP A 215 4.96 -14.14 -20.93
C ASP A 215 5.76 -13.12 -20.10
N SER A 216 7.06 -12.96 -20.37
CA SER A 216 7.93 -12.05 -19.62
C SER A 216 7.83 -10.62 -20.14
N SER A 217 7.72 -9.67 -19.22
CA SER A 217 7.83 -8.25 -19.51
C SER A 217 8.86 -7.62 -18.55
N PRO A 218 9.81 -6.81 -19.05
CA PRO A 218 9.97 -6.37 -20.45
C PRO A 218 10.66 -7.43 -21.34
N SER A 219 10.74 -7.17 -22.66
CA SER A 219 11.50 -8.04 -23.58
C SER A 219 12.99 -8.10 -23.21
N VAL A 220 13.73 -9.12 -23.65
CA VAL A 220 15.18 -9.23 -23.39
C VAL A 220 15.93 -7.98 -23.87
N ALA A 221 15.58 -7.46 -25.05
CA ALA A 221 16.20 -6.27 -25.62
C ALA A 221 15.94 -5.03 -24.75
N ASP A 222 14.73 -4.90 -24.21
CA ASP A 222 14.35 -3.80 -23.31
C ASP A 222 15.03 -3.93 -21.95
N ALA A 223 15.08 -5.12 -21.36
CA ALA A 223 15.77 -5.38 -20.10
C ALA A 223 17.27 -5.02 -20.20
N LEU A 224 17.93 -5.38 -21.29
CA LEU A 224 19.33 -5.03 -21.55
C LEU A 224 19.53 -3.52 -21.75
N ARG A 225 18.60 -2.83 -22.43
CA ARG A 225 18.63 -1.36 -22.59
C ARG A 225 18.45 -0.63 -21.24
N MET A 226 17.54 -1.11 -20.41
CA MET A 226 17.31 -0.58 -19.06
C MET A 226 18.55 -0.75 -18.17
N ALA A 227 19.20 -1.93 -18.26
CA ALA A 227 20.43 -2.19 -17.53
C ALA A 227 21.57 -1.27 -17.99
N ALA A 228 21.75 -1.08 -19.31
CA ALA A 228 22.82 -0.25 -19.88
C ALA A 228 22.69 1.24 -19.55
N SER A 229 21.45 1.75 -19.45
CA SER A 229 21.16 3.17 -19.17
C SER A 229 21.32 3.56 -17.69
N GLY A 230 21.61 2.61 -16.79
CA GLY A 230 21.68 2.87 -15.35
C GLY A 230 20.33 3.29 -14.75
N GLY A 231 19.23 2.98 -15.44
CA GLY A 231 17.89 3.35 -15.02
C GLY A 231 17.51 2.67 -13.71
N ARG A 232 17.14 3.47 -12.71
CA ARG A 232 16.28 3.00 -11.62
C ARG A 232 14.99 2.50 -12.27
N SER A 233 14.67 1.23 -12.07
CA SER A 233 13.38 0.67 -12.46
C SER A 233 12.29 1.45 -11.74
N THR A 234 11.58 2.34 -12.45
CA THR A 234 10.20 2.60 -12.11
C THR A 234 9.47 1.27 -12.27
N SER A 235 8.85 0.81 -11.19
CA SER A 235 7.94 -0.34 -11.20
C SER A 235 6.83 -0.08 -12.21
N CYS A 236 7.04 -0.52 -13.45
CA CYS A 236 6.03 -0.45 -14.49
C CYS A 236 5.19 -1.72 -14.33
N SER A 237 4.00 -1.52 -13.77
CA SER A 237 2.92 -2.49 -13.76
C SER A 237 2.57 -2.87 -15.20
N ALA A 238 2.79 -4.13 -15.57
CA ALA A 238 2.16 -4.73 -16.73
C ALA A 238 1.05 -5.66 -16.23
N SER A 239 -0.15 -5.10 -16.14
CA SER A 239 -1.39 -5.88 -16.16
C SER A 239 -1.51 -6.54 -17.54
N ALA A 240 -1.49 -7.87 -17.58
CA ALA A 240 -2.10 -8.63 -18.65
C ALA A 240 -3.16 -9.54 -18.01
N ALA A 241 -4.34 -8.96 -17.77
CA ALA A 241 -5.55 -9.73 -17.62
C ALA A 241 -5.87 -10.39 -18.97
N ALA A 242 -5.49 -11.67 -19.12
CA ALA A 242 -6.08 -12.56 -20.11
C ALA A 242 -7.15 -13.41 -19.40
N THR A 243 -8.27 -12.78 -19.04
CA THR A 243 -9.49 -13.52 -18.75
C THR A 243 -10.21 -13.75 -20.08
N ALA A 244 -10.20 -15.01 -20.51
CA ALA A 244 -11.10 -15.51 -21.52
C ALA A 244 -12.56 -15.33 -21.03
N CYS A 245 -13.21 -14.28 -21.51
CA CYS A 245 -14.66 -14.19 -21.56
C CYS A 245 -15.04 -13.85 -23.01
N GLY A 246 -15.71 -14.81 -23.67
CA GLY A 246 -16.20 -14.67 -25.02
C GLY A 246 -17.29 -13.60 -25.14
N GLY A 247 -17.22 -12.79 -26.19
CA GLY A 247 -18.25 -11.81 -26.55
C GLY A 247 -17.79 -10.88 -27.67
N PRO A 248 -18.56 -10.67 -28.76
CA PRO A 248 -18.06 -10.13 -30.02
C PRO A 248 -18.13 -8.60 -30.05
N CYS A 249 -16.99 -7.91 -29.87
CA CYS A 249 -16.94 -6.46 -30.17
C CYS A 249 -15.66 -5.95 -30.85
N CYS A 250 -14.62 -6.77 -31.04
CA CYS A 250 -13.37 -6.29 -31.66
C CYS A 250 -13.04 -7.04 -32.97
N ARG A 251 -13.91 -6.90 -33.98
CA ARG A 251 -13.53 -7.07 -35.40
C ARG A 251 -13.62 -5.72 -36.11
N ARG A 252 -12.55 -4.95 -36.12
CA ARG A 252 -12.18 -4.03 -37.22
C ARG A 252 -10.87 -3.33 -36.89
N ALA A 253 -9.76 -3.88 -37.38
CA ALA A 253 -8.60 -3.10 -37.83
C ALA A 253 -7.55 -4.03 -38.46
N ARG A 254 -7.93 -4.80 -39.49
CA ARG A 254 -6.97 -5.24 -40.51
C ARG A 254 -7.63 -5.25 -41.88
N ARG A 255 -7.02 -4.44 -42.76
CA ARG A 255 -6.82 -4.60 -44.21
C ARG A 255 -7.48 -3.56 -45.15
N ILE A 256 -6.55 -2.87 -45.83
CA ILE A 256 -6.49 -2.54 -47.27
C ILE A 256 -7.27 -1.30 -47.72
N SER A 257 -6.54 -0.27 -48.19
CA SER A 257 -6.54 0.02 -49.63
C SER A 257 -5.38 0.90 -50.09
N ARG A 258 -4.78 0.44 -51.18
CA ARG A 258 -3.83 1.12 -52.07
C ARG A 258 -4.60 2.09 -52.99
N ALA A 259 -3.84 3.07 -53.49
CA ALA A 259 -3.97 3.76 -54.77
C ALA A 259 -4.96 4.93 -54.92
N THR A 260 -4.39 6.11 -55.17
CA THR A 260 -4.83 6.98 -56.29
C THR A 260 -3.64 7.73 -56.88
N LEU A 261 -3.56 7.70 -58.22
CA LEU A 261 -2.59 8.36 -59.10
C LEU A 261 -2.77 9.89 -59.16
N ALA A 262 -1.64 10.60 -59.34
CA ALA A 262 -1.33 11.73 -60.27
C ALA A 262 -2.26 12.98 -60.30
N PRO A 263 -1.80 14.22 -60.67
CA PRO A 263 -0.95 14.50 -61.85
C PRO A 263 0.17 15.54 -61.69
N ALA A 264 1.18 15.45 -62.58
CA ALA A 264 1.97 16.60 -63.03
C ALA A 264 1.23 17.29 -64.20
N PRO A 265 1.34 18.62 -64.40
CA PRO A 265 2.33 19.07 -65.39
C PRO A 265 2.87 20.52 -65.22
N ARG A 266 3.87 20.79 -66.09
CA ARG A 266 4.30 22.08 -66.71
C ARG A 266 5.61 22.69 -66.23
N ARG A 267 6.63 22.52 -67.07
CA ARG A 267 7.66 23.55 -67.36
C ARG A 267 7.08 24.61 -68.30
N PRO A 268 7.61 25.84 -68.24
CA PRO A 268 7.92 26.59 -69.46
C PRO A 268 9.40 27.04 -69.52
N SER A 269 9.96 26.96 -70.74
CA SER A 269 10.95 27.84 -71.42
C SER A 269 11.77 28.82 -70.55
N ARG A 270 13.11 28.91 -70.64
CA ARG A 270 14.02 28.96 -71.80
C ARG A 270 15.38 28.36 -71.43
#